data_AF-A0A373CAB5-F1
#
_entry.id   AF-A0A373CAB5-F1
#
_cell.length_a   1.000
_cell.length_b   1.000
_cell.length_c   1.000
_cell.angle_alpha   90.00
_cell.angle_beta   90.00
_cell.angle_gamma   90.00
#
_symmetry.space_group_name_H-M   'P 1'
#
loop_
_entity.id
_entity.type
_entity.pdbx_description
1 polymer ?
#
loop_
_entity_poly.entity_id
_entity_poly.type
_entity_poly.pdbx_seq_one_letter_code
_entity_poly.pdbx_strand_id
1 'polypeptide(L)'
;MKDTYFDNVKVRLFTDCSNVNNYEEQKDLERNRVNYGCAISWAQVMRDFGHDVDLPVYDSDGFLRIAKIVIDGEVYVDFEATKKEIENQSKSE
;
A
#
# COMPACT_ATOMS: atom_id res chain seq x y z
N MET A 1 2.25 6.63 -22.20
CA MET A 1 3.23 7.16 -21.22
C MET A 1 4.56 6.49 -21.53
N LYS A 2 5.69 7.18 -21.44
CA LYS A 2 6.99 6.53 -21.68
C LYS A 2 7.31 5.76 -20.40
N ASP A 3 7.31 4.43 -20.42
CA ASP A 3 7.57 3.62 -19.23
C ASP A 3 8.96 3.95 -18.68
N THR A 4 9.00 4.79 -17.64
CA THR A 4 10.23 5.07 -16.94
C THR A 4 10.49 3.96 -15.95
N TYR A 5 11.76 3.77 -15.57
CA TYR A 5 12.08 2.85 -14.48
C TYR A 5 11.33 3.21 -13.19
N PHE A 6 11.14 4.52 -12.93
CA PHE A 6 10.39 5.01 -11.79
C PHE A 6 8.90 4.61 -11.85
N ASP A 7 8.26 4.67 -13.01
CA ASP A 7 6.87 4.21 -13.17
C ASP A 7 6.74 2.72 -12.85
N ASN A 8 7.71 1.91 -13.27
CA ASN A 8 7.75 0.50 -12.93
C ASN A 8 7.93 0.25 -11.44
N VAL A 9 8.74 1.05 -10.74
CA VAL A 9 8.91 0.97 -9.29
C VAL A 9 7.61 1.36 -8.56
N LYS A 10 6.91 2.41 -9.00
CA LYS A 10 5.60 2.78 -8.45
C LYS A 10 4.59 1.65 -8.55
N VAL A 11 4.49 0.98 -9.70
CA VAL A 11 3.58 -0.16 -9.89
C VAL A 11 3.89 -1.29 -8.91
N ARG A 12 5.17 -1.60 -8.70
CA ARG A 12 5.59 -2.63 -7.73
C ARG A 12 5.25 -2.25 -6.30
N LEU A 13 5.55 -1.00 -5.90
CA LEU A 13 5.18 -0.47 -4.60
C LEU A 13 3.66 -0.61 -4.37
N PHE A 14 2.85 -0.15 -5.31
CA PHE A 14 1.39 -0.12 -5.16
C PHE A 14 0.81 -1.53 -5.08
N THR A 15 1.37 -2.45 -5.86
CA THR A 15 1.00 -3.87 -5.84
C THR A 15 1.31 -4.50 -4.50
N ASP A 16 2.53 -4.32 -3.98
CA ASP A 16 2.94 -4.90 -2.71
C ASP A 16 2.13 -4.29 -1.54
N CYS A 17 1.89 -2.98 -1.55
CA CYS A 17 1.02 -2.33 -0.56
C CYS A 17 -0.41 -2.89 -0.58
N SER A 18 -0.98 -3.11 -1.77
CA SER A 18 -2.32 -3.69 -1.90
C SER A 18 -2.34 -5.14 -1.41
N ASN A 19 -1.29 -5.91 -1.71
CA ASN A 19 -1.17 -7.29 -1.25
C ASN A 19 -1.06 -7.40 0.28
N VAL A 20 -0.37 -6.48 0.96
CA VAL A 20 -0.35 -6.44 2.44
C VAL A 20 -1.78 -6.46 2.98
N ASN A 21 -2.61 -5.53 2.53
CA ASN A 21 -4.00 -5.40 2.99
C ASN A 21 -4.86 -6.60 2.55
N ASN A 22 -4.70 -7.08 1.31
CA ASN A 22 -5.44 -8.25 0.82
C ASN A 22 -5.12 -9.54 1.61
N TYR A 23 -3.87 -9.73 2.05
CA TYR A 23 -3.47 -10.92 2.80
C TYR A 23 -3.89 -10.86 4.28
N GLU A 24 -4.15 -9.67 4.84
CA GLU A 24 -4.87 -9.56 6.12
C GLU A 24 -6.31 -10.09 5.97
N GLU A 25 -7.02 -9.69 4.92
CA GLU A 25 -8.39 -10.14 4.66
C GLU A 25 -8.47 -11.66 4.44
N GLN A 26 -7.45 -12.23 3.81
CA GLN A 26 -7.28 -13.68 3.60
C GLN A 26 -6.71 -14.41 4.83
N LYS A 27 -6.35 -13.70 5.90
CA LYS A 27 -5.73 -14.25 7.12
C LYS A 27 -4.41 -15.00 6.88
N ASP A 28 -3.63 -14.59 5.88
CA ASP A 28 -2.29 -15.12 5.58
C ASP A 28 -1.19 -14.19 6.14
N LEU A 29 -0.76 -14.49 7.37
CA LEU A 29 0.18 -13.65 8.12
C LEU A 29 1.58 -13.60 7.47
N GLU A 30 2.04 -14.74 6.96
CA GLU A 30 3.37 -14.85 6.36
C GLU A 30 3.45 -14.02 5.08
N ARG A 31 2.45 -14.15 4.20
CA ARG A 31 2.41 -13.32 2.98
C ARG A 31 2.18 -11.85 3.29
N ASN A 32 1.39 -11.51 4.30
CA ASN A 32 1.23 -10.12 4.75
C ASN A 32 2.58 -9.48 5.11
N ARG A 33 3.39 -10.15 5.93
CA ARG A 33 4.71 -9.65 6.35
C ARG A 33 5.72 -9.60 5.22
N VAL A 34 5.74 -10.62 4.35
CA VAL A 34 6.61 -10.64 3.17
C VAL A 34 6.31 -9.48 2.25
N ASN A 35 5.04 -9.24 1.93
CA ASN A 35 4.67 -8.12 1.05
C ASN A 35 4.95 -6.77 1.69
N TYR A 36 4.84 -6.65 3.03
CA TYR A 36 5.23 -5.42 3.72
C TYR A 36 6.74 -5.16 3.58
N GLY A 37 7.58 -6.19 3.74
CA GLY A 37 9.02 -6.08 3.49
C GLY A 37 9.33 -5.65 2.06
N CYS A 38 8.62 -6.19 1.06
CA CYS A 38 8.77 -5.79 -0.34
C CYS A 38 8.36 -4.31 -0.55
N ALA A 39 7.23 -3.89 0.00
CA ALA A 39 6.74 -2.50 -0.11
C ALA A 39 7.73 -1.49 0.47
N ILE A 40 8.26 -1.75 1.69
CA ILE A 40 9.26 -0.87 2.32
C ILE A 40 10.57 -0.83 1.52
N SER A 41 10.95 -1.95 0.90
CA SER A 41 12.14 -2.01 0.04
C SER A 41 11.96 -1.13 -1.21
N TRP A 42 10.81 -1.17 -1.87
CA TRP A 42 10.52 -0.28 -3.00
C TRP A 42 10.40 1.18 -2.60
N ALA A 43 9.80 1.46 -1.44
CA ALA A 43 9.75 2.81 -0.89
C ALA A 43 11.16 3.37 -0.66
N GLN A 44 12.09 2.55 -0.15
CA GLN A 44 13.49 2.97 0.00
C GLN A 44 14.13 3.26 -1.36
N VAL A 45 13.94 2.39 -2.36
CA VAL A 45 14.45 2.65 -3.72
C VAL A 45 13.92 3.98 -4.26
N MET A 46 12.64 4.29 -4.08
CA MET A 46 12.06 5.56 -4.52
C MET A 46 12.66 6.77 -3.77
N ARG A 47 12.94 6.63 -2.47
CA ARG A 47 13.67 7.65 -1.70
C ARG A 47 15.08 7.86 -2.21
N ASP A 48 15.76 6.80 -2.64
CA ASP A 48 17.09 6.91 -3.25
C ASP A 48 17.05 7.65 -4.60
N PHE A 49 15.90 7.64 -5.30
CA PHE A 49 15.64 8.49 -6.48
C PHE A 49 15.26 9.94 -6.14
N GLY A 50 15.19 10.30 -4.86
CA GLY A 50 14.91 11.66 -4.40
C GLY A 50 13.43 11.97 -4.13
N HIS A 51 12.56 10.95 -4.09
CA HIS A 51 11.15 11.12 -3.77
C HIS A 51 10.88 10.89 -2.28
N ASP A 52 10.08 11.74 -1.65
CA ASP A 52 9.59 11.45 -0.31
C ASP A 52 8.48 10.41 -0.40
N VAL A 53 8.55 9.34 0.40
CA VAL A 53 7.56 8.27 0.38
C VAL A 53 7.15 7.94 1.80
N ASP A 54 5.86 8.10 2.09
CA ASP A 54 5.26 7.75 3.38
C ASP A 54 4.20 6.65 3.19
N LEU A 55 4.31 5.62 4.02
CA LEU A 55 3.44 4.45 4.07
C LEU A 55 2.99 4.24 5.53
N PRO A 56 2.02 5.02 6.03
CA PRO A 56 1.52 4.85 7.39
C PRO A 56 0.97 3.45 7.59
N VAL A 57 1.50 2.76 8.58
CA VAL A 57 1.20 1.37 8.90
C VAL A 57 0.72 1.25 10.34
N TYR A 58 -0.25 0.38 10.56
CA TYR A 58 -0.73 0.02 11.87
C TYR A 58 -0.91 -1.50 12.00
N ASP A 59 -0.91 -1.98 13.24
CA ASP A 59 -1.21 -3.37 13.57
C ASP A 59 -2.73 -3.56 13.64
N SER A 60 -3.22 -4.60 12.97
CA SER A 60 -4.61 -5.05 12.92
C SER A 60 -4.64 -6.52 13.29
N ASP A 61 -4.85 -6.82 14.57
CA ASP A 61 -4.88 -8.18 15.12
C ASP A 61 -3.63 -9.03 14.76
N GLY A 62 -2.45 -8.43 14.85
CA GLY A 62 -1.17 -9.07 14.54
C GLY A 62 -0.78 -9.09 13.06
N PHE A 63 -1.63 -8.54 12.18
CA PHE A 63 -1.33 -8.26 10.78
C PHE A 63 -0.93 -6.80 10.59
N LEU A 64 -0.12 -6.53 9.59
CA LEU A 64 0.20 -5.16 9.19
C LEU A 64 -0.83 -4.66 8.18
N ARG A 65 -1.26 -3.41 8.34
CA ARG A 65 -2.15 -2.74 7.39
C ARG A 65 -1.60 -1.38 6.99
N ILE A 66 -1.55 -1.11 5.68
CA ILE A 66 -1.12 0.16 5.12
C ILE A 66 -2.36 1.03 4.92
N ALA A 67 -2.39 2.20 5.54
CA ALA A 67 -3.53 3.11 5.47
C ALA A 67 -3.59 3.85 4.13
N LYS A 68 -2.43 4.35 3.66
CA LYS A 68 -2.33 5.16 2.45
C LYS A 68 -0.93 5.08 1.84
N ILE A 69 -0.83 5.46 0.56
CA ILE A 69 0.42 5.64 -0.16
C ILE A 69 0.57 7.13 -0.47
N VAL A 70 1.60 7.76 0.12
CA VAL A 70 1.92 9.17 -0.10
C VAL A 70 3.28 9.28 -0.75
N ILE A 71 3.37 10.03 -1.85
CA ILE A 71 4.63 10.30 -2.55
C ILE A 71 4.72 11.81 -2.79
N ASP A 72 5.82 12.43 -2.36
CA ASP A 72 6.07 13.87 -2.46
C ASP A 72 4.92 14.74 -1.87
N GLY A 73 4.31 14.25 -0.80
CA GLY A 73 3.16 14.90 -0.13
C GLY A 73 1.81 14.68 -0.81
N GLU A 74 1.76 14.03 -1.98
CA GLU A 74 0.53 13.70 -2.68
C GLU A 74 0.01 12.31 -2.26
N VAL A 75 -1.28 12.20 -1.97
CA VAL A 75 -1.94 10.91 -1.68
C VAL A 75 -2.30 10.23 -3.00
N TYR A 76 -1.65 9.12 -3.30
CA TYR A 76 -1.92 8.32 -4.50
C TYR A 76 -3.02 7.29 -4.27
N VAL A 77 -3.06 6.70 -3.08
CA VAL A 77 -4.06 5.71 -2.68
C VAL A 77 -4.41 5.92 -1.20
N ASP A 78 -5.70 5.92 -0.89
CA ASP A 78 -6.23 5.94 0.48
C ASP A 78 -7.10 4.69 0.70
N PHE A 79 -6.51 3.64 1.26
CA PHE A 79 -7.19 2.36 1.45
C PHE A 79 -8.32 2.44 2.49
N GLU A 80 -8.21 3.37 3.45
CA GLU A 80 -9.21 3.56 4.50
C GLU A 80 -10.43 4.30 3.99
N ALA A 81 -10.24 5.32 3.15
CA ALA A 81 -11.33 5.99 2.46
C ALA A 81 -12.07 5.01 1.53
N THR A 82 -11.34 4.25 0.72
CA THR A 82 -11.93 3.25 -0.19
C THR A 82 -12.73 2.18 0.57
N LYS A 83 -12.20 1.66 1.69
CA LYS A 83 -12.93 0.66 2.49
C LYS A 83 -14.25 1.22 3.04
N LYS A 84 -14.26 2.46 3.56
CA LYS A 84 -15.47 3.11 4.07
C LYS A 84 -16.51 3.32 2.98
N GLU A 85 -16.09 3.69 1.77
CA GLU A 85 -16.99 3.84 0.63
C GLU A 85 -17.67 2.52 0.27
N ILE A 86 -16.92 1.42 0.20
CA ILE A 86 -17.44 0.08 -0.08
C ILE A 86 -18.44 -0.34 1.02
N GLU A 87 -18.06 -0.19 2.29
CA GLU A 87 -18.93 -0.55 3.43
C GLU A 87 -20.25 0.25 3.45
N ASN A 88 -20.22 1.52 3.06
CA ASN A 88 -21.42 2.35 2.99
C ASN A 88 -22.34 1.97 1.82
N GLN A 89 -21.77 1.58 0.68
CA GLN A 89 -22.54 1.06 -0.46
C GLN A 89 -23.25 -0.24 -0.09
N SER A 90 -22.57 -1.18 0.60
CA SER A 90 -23.16 -2.47 1.01
C SER A 90 -24.26 -2.37 2.06
N LYS A 91 -24.36 -1.25 2.79
CA LYS A 91 -25.44 -0.99 3.77
C LYS A 91 -26.66 -0.29 3.16
N SER A 92 -26.54 0.17 1.93
CA SER A 92 -27.58 0.91 1.20
C SER A 92 -28.42 0.00 0.29
N GLU A 93 -28.06 -1.28 0.19
CA GLU A 93 -28.76 -2.37 -0.51
C GLU A 93 -29.48 -3.30 0.48
#